data_AF-A0A535I3S2-F1
#
_entry.id   AF-A0A535I3S2-F1
#
_cell.length_a   1.000
_cell.length_b   1.000
_cell.length_c   1.000
_cell.angle_alpha   90.00
_cell.angle_beta   90.00
_cell.angle_gamma   90.00
#
_symmetry.space_group_name_H-M   'P 1'
#
loop_
_entity.id
_entity.type
_entity.pdbx_description
1 polymer ?
#
loop_
_entity_poly.entity_id
_entity_poly.type
_entity_poly.pdbx_seq_one_letter_code
_entity_poly.pdbx_strand_id
1 'polypeptide(L)'
;MGRQTESRDLRSLERRSMYSIFHPLDTNERLPRELVLEGRRHRLFGIRQLEMAGYLYLPCLVLLVVFLASIGVNPLIAFAVAGLLLVGFYVYSLAARYR
;
A
#
# COMPACT_ATOMS: atom_id res chain seq x y z
N MET A 1 44.20 18.35 -1.44
CA MET A 1 44.61 18.09 -0.04
C MET A 1 44.00 16.78 0.40
N GLY A 2 44.69 15.65 0.18
CA GLY A 2 44.20 14.32 0.56
C GLY A 2 44.40 14.09 2.06
N ARG A 3 43.31 13.89 2.81
CA ARG A 3 43.39 13.47 4.22
C ARG A 3 43.87 12.01 4.25
N GLN A 4 45.08 11.78 4.75
CA GLN A 4 45.59 10.44 5.05
C GLN A 4 44.70 9.83 6.13
N THR A 5 43.89 8.85 5.78
CA THR A 5 43.14 8.03 6.74
C THR A 5 44.10 7.04 7.39
N GLU A 6 44.42 7.25 8.67
CA GLU A 6 45.21 6.32 9.47
C GLU A 6 44.52 4.95 9.56
N SER A 7 45.32 3.89 9.64
CA SER A 7 44.84 2.50 9.76
C SER A 7 43.98 2.24 11.02
N ARG A 8 44.04 3.13 12.03
CA ARG A 8 43.16 3.13 13.21
C ARG A 8 41.69 3.44 12.85
N ASP A 9 41.45 4.36 11.91
CA ASP A 9 40.10 4.74 11.43
C ASP A 9 39.45 3.68 10.53
N LEU A 10 40.17 2.60 10.21
CA LEU A 10 39.64 1.44 9.49
C LEU A 10 39.20 0.32 10.44
N ARG A 11 39.59 0.37 11.73
CA ARG A 11 39.29 -0.64 12.74
C ARG A 11 38.21 -0.24 13.75
N SER A 12 37.81 1.03 13.81
CA SER A 12 36.63 1.44 14.57
C SER A 12 35.40 1.38 13.67
N LEU A 13 34.37 0.65 14.10
CA LEU A 13 33.02 0.73 13.50
C LEU A 13 32.37 2.12 13.71
N GLU A 14 32.98 2.94 14.56
CA GLU A 14 32.53 4.27 14.93
C GLU A 14 33.08 5.34 13.96
N ARG A 15 32.79 5.18 12.66
CA ARG A 15 33.16 6.15 11.63
C ARG A 15 32.11 7.26 11.59
N ARG A 16 32.54 8.53 11.56
CA ARG A 16 31.62 9.69 11.41
C ARG A 16 30.71 9.59 10.18
N SER A 17 31.14 8.88 9.13
CA SER A 17 30.36 8.58 7.93
C SER A 17 29.26 7.55 8.15
N MET A 18 29.29 6.76 9.23
CA MET A 18 28.26 5.76 9.52
C MET A 18 26.95 6.45 9.94
N TYR A 19 27.05 7.51 10.73
CA TYR A 19 25.88 8.29 11.17
C TYR A 19 25.20 9.08 10.03
N SER A 20 25.92 9.41 8.96
CA SER A 20 25.31 10.05 7.78
C SER A 20 24.52 9.07 6.91
N ILE A 21 24.84 7.76 6.95
CA ILE A 21 24.10 6.75 6.19
C ILE A 21 22.71 6.50 6.80
N PHE A 22 22.58 6.64 8.12
CA PHE A 22 21.32 6.47 8.84
C PHE A 22 20.59 7.78 9.15
N HIS A 23 21.04 8.90 8.58
CA HIS A 23 20.34 10.18 8.75
C HIS A 23 18.95 10.08 8.10
N PRO A 24 17.87 10.55 8.76
CA PRO A 24 16.54 10.57 8.16
C PRO A 24 16.58 11.30 6.81
N LEU A 25 15.83 10.80 5.83
CA LEU A 25 15.79 11.38 4.49
C LEU A 25 15.37 12.85 4.56
N ASP A 26 16.24 13.75 4.09
CA ASP A 26 15.91 15.15 3.94
C ASP A 26 14.86 15.31 2.82
N THR A 27 13.75 15.95 3.14
CA THR A 27 12.64 16.20 2.20
C THR A 27 13.03 17.13 1.04
N ASN A 28 14.12 17.88 1.18
CA ASN A 28 14.61 18.82 0.16
C ASN A 28 15.72 18.23 -0.72
N GLU A 29 16.25 17.06 -0.36
CA GLU A 29 17.27 16.39 -1.16
C GLU A 29 16.63 15.52 -2.25
N ARG A 30 17.23 15.53 -3.45
CA ARG A 30 16.71 14.74 -4.57
C ARG A 30 16.89 13.26 -4.26
N LEU A 31 15.78 12.52 -4.16
CA LEU A 31 15.83 11.10 -3.83
C LEU A 31 16.73 10.31 -4.82
N PRO A 32 17.60 9.43 -4.29
CA PRO A 32 18.28 8.40 -5.07
C PRO A 32 17.29 7.62 -5.95
N ARG A 33 17.73 7.28 -7.17
CA ARG A 33 16.92 6.58 -8.18
C ARG A 33 16.27 5.29 -7.66
N GLU A 34 16.93 4.59 -6.75
CA GLU A 34 16.47 3.33 -6.16
C GLU A 34 15.21 3.53 -5.31
N LEU A 35 15.19 4.60 -4.49
CA LEU A 35 14.04 4.93 -3.65
C LEU A 35 12.85 5.44 -4.48
N VAL A 36 13.11 6.13 -5.59
CA VAL A 36 12.06 6.55 -6.53
C VAL A 36 11.40 5.34 -7.19
N LEU A 37 12.20 4.34 -7.58
CA LEU A 37 11.69 3.09 -8.18
C LEU A 37 10.90 2.27 -7.16
N GLU A 38 11.37 2.18 -5.92
CA GLU A 38 10.68 1.48 -4.84
C GLU A 38 9.33 2.11 -4.50
N GLY A 39 9.29 3.44 -4.34
CA GLY A 39 8.05 4.19 -4.14
C GLY A 39 7.05 4.00 -5.29
N ARG A 40 7.54 3.96 -6.54
CA ARG A 40 6.70 3.69 -7.71
C ARG A 40 6.13 2.27 -7.69
N ARG A 41 6.92 1.28 -7.28
CA ARG A 41 6.50 -0.12 -7.17
C ARG A 41 5.42 -0.30 -6.12
N HIS A 42 5.59 0.29 -4.94
CA HIS A 42 4.57 0.26 -3.88
C HIS A 42 3.25 0.87 -4.34
N ARG A 43 3.30 2.03 -5.02
CA ARG A 43 2.11 2.68 -5.57
C ARG A 43 1.41 1.83 -6.64
N LEU A 44 2.17 1.19 -7.52
CA LEU A 44 1.64 0.27 -8.54
C LEU A 44 0.96 -0.94 -7.91
N PHE A 45 1.53 -1.51 -6.85
CA PHE A 45 0.88 -2.62 -6.12
C PHE A 45 -0.45 -2.19 -5.49
N GLY A 46 -0.53 -1.00 -4.90
CA GLY A 46 -1.78 -0.47 -4.35
C GLY A 46 -2.87 -0.32 -5.41
N ILE A 47 -2.53 0.22 -6.59
CA ILE A 47 -3.49 0.39 -7.70
C ILE A 47 -3.99 -0.97 -8.20
N ARG A 48 -3.08 -1.94 -8.44
CA ARG A 48 -3.45 -3.28 -8.92
C ARG A 48 -4.34 -4.02 -7.92
N GLN A 49 -4.09 -3.88 -6.62
CA GLN A 49 -4.94 -4.49 -5.59
C GLN A 49 -6.36 -3.91 -5.63
N LEU A 50 -6.50 -2.61 -5.86
CA LEU A 50 -7.80 -1.95 -5.99
C LEU A 50 -8.57 -2.45 -7.23
N GLU A 51 -7.88 -2.57 -8.37
CA GLU A 51 -8.45 -3.11 -9.62
C GLU A 51 -8.94 -4.56 -9.43
N MET A 52 -8.11 -5.41 -8.82
CA MET A 52 -8.46 -6.80 -8.53
C MET A 52 -9.64 -6.88 -7.56
N ALA A 53 -9.66 -6.06 -6.51
CA ALA A 53 -10.75 -6.01 -5.55
C ALA A 53 -12.08 -5.58 -6.22
N GLY A 54 -12.04 -4.60 -7.12
CA GLY A 54 -13.22 -4.20 -7.90
C GLY A 54 -13.72 -5.29 -8.85
N TYR A 55 -12.81 -5.97 -9.54
CA TYR A 55 -13.17 -7.08 -10.43
C TYR A 55 -13.79 -8.25 -9.66
N LEU A 56 -13.29 -8.55 -8.46
CA LEU A 56 -13.74 -9.68 -7.64
C LEU A 56 -15.00 -9.34 -6.82
N TYR A 57 -15.24 -8.06 -6.53
CA TYR A 57 -16.41 -7.60 -5.80
C TYR A 57 -17.72 -7.96 -6.49
N LEU A 58 -17.85 -7.65 -7.79
CA LEU A 58 -19.07 -7.87 -8.56
C LEU A 58 -19.51 -9.35 -8.62
N PRO A 59 -18.66 -10.31 -9.02
CA PRO A 59 -19.04 -11.73 -9.02
C PRO A 59 -19.33 -12.26 -7.61
N CYS A 60 -18.62 -11.78 -6.59
CA CYS A 60 -18.87 -12.19 -5.21
C CYS A 60 -20.24 -11.68 -4.71
N LEU A 61 -20.61 -10.44 -5.05
CA LEU A 61 -21.93 -9.88 -4.74
C LEU A 61 -23.05 -10.65 -5.45
N VAL A 62 -22.87 -10.99 -6.73
CA VAL A 62 -23.85 -11.80 -7.48
C VAL A 62 -24.04 -13.15 -6.81
N LEU A 63 -22.95 -13.84 -6.46
CA LEU A 63 -23.02 -15.14 -5.76
C LEU A 63 -23.74 -15.03 -4.41
N LEU A 64 -23.44 -13.98 -3.63
CA LEU A 64 -24.10 -13.71 -2.36
C LEU A 64 -25.62 -13.53 -2.55
N VAL A 65 -26.03 -12.70 -3.51
CA VAL A 65 -27.46 -12.44 -3.78
C VAL A 65 -28.17 -13.71 -4.25
N VAL A 66 -27.55 -14.50 -5.14
CA VAL A 66 -28.09 -15.79 -5.59
C VAL A 66 -28.23 -16.76 -4.42
N PHE A 67 -27.23 -16.81 -3.54
CA PHE A 67 -27.27 -17.64 -2.34
C PHE A 67 -28.41 -17.21 -1.40
N LEU A 68 -28.54 -15.92 -1.09
CA LEU A 68 -29.63 -15.36 -0.28
C LEU A 68 -31.01 -15.69 -0.88
N ALA A 69 -31.15 -15.57 -2.20
CA ALA A 69 -32.38 -15.94 -2.89
C ALA A 69 -32.67 -17.45 -2.79
N SER A 70 -31.64 -18.31 -2.88
CA SER A 70 -31.78 -19.76 -2.82
C SER A 70 -32.30 -20.28 -1.47
N ILE A 71 -31.99 -19.58 -0.38
CA ILE A 71 -32.46 -19.92 0.97
C ILE A 71 -33.78 -19.21 1.33
N GLY A 72 -34.42 -18.53 0.37
CA GLY A 72 -35.73 -17.89 0.56
C GLY A 72 -35.70 -16.62 1.42
N VAL A 73 -34.55 -15.95 1.54
CA VAL A 73 -34.47 -14.68 2.27
C VAL A 73 -35.29 -13.61 1.56
N ASN A 74 -35.96 -12.77 2.35
CA ASN A 74 -36.73 -11.65 1.84
C ASN A 74 -35.85 -10.75 0.94
N PRO A 75 -36.28 -10.43 -0.30
CA PRO A 75 -35.53 -9.60 -1.22
C PRO A 75 -35.11 -8.24 -0.64
N LEU A 76 -35.93 -7.65 0.23
CA LEU A 76 -35.62 -6.38 0.90
C LEU A 76 -34.38 -6.50 1.80
N ILE A 77 -34.24 -7.63 2.50
CA ILE A 77 -33.06 -7.90 3.35
C ILE A 77 -31.84 -8.13 2.47
N ALA A 78 -31.97 -8.92 1.40
CA ALA A 78 -30.87 -9.14 0.46
C ALA A 78 -30.39 -7.82 -0.17
N PHE A 79 -31.32 -6.92 -0.52
CA PHE A 79 -31.00 -5.60 -1.05
C PHE A 79 -30.30 -4.71 -0.02
N ALA A 80 -30.77 -4.70 1.24
CA ALA A 80 -30.14 -3.96 2.32
C ALA A 80 -28.70 -4.45 2.56
N VAL A 81 -28.47 -5.77 2.59
CA VAL A 81 -27.13 -6.36 2.73
C VAL A 81 -26.23 -5.99 1.56
N ALA A 82 -26.72 -6.10 0.32
CA ALA A 82 -25.96 -5.73 -0.88
C ALA A 82 -25.59 -4.24 -0.87
N GLY A 83 -26.52 -3.36 -0.48
CA GLY A 83 -26.27 -1.93 -0.34
C GLY A 83 -25.22 -1.61 0.73
N LEU A 84 -25.28 -2.28 1.88
CA LEU A 84 -24.31 -2.09 2.95
C LEU A 84 -22.90 -2.53 2.52
N LEU A 85 -22.79 -3.67 1.83
CA LEU A 85 -21.52 -4.12 1.23
C LEU A 85 -20.97 -3.13 0.20
N LEU A 86 -21.85 -2.51 -0.60
CA LEU A 86 -21.45 -1.50 -1.58
C LEU A 86 -20.92 -0.23 -0.92
N VAL A 87 -21.58 0.24 0.14
CA VAL A 87 -21.09 1.39 0.92
C VAL A 87 -19.75 1.05 1.58
N GLY A 88 -19.61 -0.14 2.17
CA GLY A 88 -18.35 -0.60 2.76
C GLY A 88 -17.21 -0.64 1.73
N PHE A 89 -17.46 -1.21 0.56
CA PHE A 89 -16.51 -1.25 -0.54
C PHE A 89 -16.16 0.15 -1.06
N TYR A 90 -17.15 1.05 -1.17
CA TYR A 90 -16.94 2.44 -1.57
C TYR A 90 -16.02 3.18 -0.60
N VAL A 91 -16.30 3.10 0.71
CA VAL A 91 -15.46 3.70 1.75
C VAL A 91 -14.05 3.12 1.74
N TYR A 92 -13.91 1.79 1.60
CA TYR A 92 -12.61 1.14 1.46
C TYR A 92 -11.84 1.67 0.24
N SER A 93 -12.51 1.78 -0.91
CA SER A 93 -11.87 2.27 -2.14
C SER A 93 -11.41 3.73 -2.04
N LEU A 94 -12.20 4.58 -1.36
CA LEU A 94 -11.83 5.96 -1.05
C LEU A 94 -10.62 6.01 -0.13
N ALA A 95 -10.65 5.27 0.99
CA ALA A 95 -9.55 5.23 1.94
C ALA A 95 -8.24 4.75 1.30
N ALA A 96 -8.32 3.74 0.42
CA ALA A 96 -7.17 3.22 -0.32
C ALA A 96 -6.58 4.24 -1.33
N ARG A 97 -7.39 5.18 -1.83
CA ARG A 97 -6.92 6.24 -2.75
C ARG A 97 -6.16 7.36 -2.03
N TYR A 98 -6.45 7.60 -0.75
CA TYR A 98 -5.82 8.65 0.06
C TYR A 98 -4.57 8.17 0.83
N ARG A 99 -4.20 6.89 0.70
CA ARG A 99 -3.04 6.27 1.33
C ARG A 99 -1.88 6.16 0.34
#